data_AF-A0A1H4D3X1-F1
#
_entry.id   AF-A0A1H4D3X1-F1
#
_cell.length_a   1.000
_cell.length_b   1.000
_cell.length_c   1.000
_cell.angle_alpha   90.00
_cell.angle_beta   90.00
_cell.angle_gamma   90.00
#
_symmetry.space_group_name_H-M   'P 1'
#
loop_
_entity.id
_entity.type
_entity.pdbx_description
1 polymer ?
#
loop_
_entity_poly.entity_id
_entity_poly.type
_entity_poly.pdbx_seq_one_letter_code
_entity_poly.pdbx_strand_id
1 'polypeptide(L)'
;MNGFEKDNENFYRPYRVVSVKKIDRWFFEKHDHRRTHAKIYETVIRPKFGICENTFLDYRHESDELLELFRQSVNVEFSMWLPTMEAKYMSPVEADRFSLMLWDAFDSAFKCILKEEPACRINAEKLLKYLIICLGEKSPVGVR
;
A
#
# COMPACT_ATOMS: atom_id res chain seq x y z
N MET A 1 -20.68 21.89 -16.48
CA MET A 1 -20.21 20.58 -16.96
C MET A 1 -20.40 19.59 -15.82
N ASN A 2 -21.45 18.77 -15.84
CA ASN A 2 -21.65 17.71 -14.84
C ASN A 2 -21.07 16.41 -15.42
N GLY A 3 -19.76 16.26 -15.30
CA GLY A 3 -19.00 15.13 -15.82
C GLY A 3 -18.61 14.13 -14.73
N PHE A 4 -19.57 13.74 -13.87
CA PHE A 4 -19.39 12.53 -13.07
C PHE A 4 -19.91 11.36 -13.90
N GLU A 5 -19.02 10.69 -14.63
CA GLU A 5 -19.31 9.32 -15.09
C GLU A 5 -19.77 8.53 -13.86
N LYS A 6 -20.91 7.85 -13.97
CA LYS A 6 -21.38 6.96 -12.90
C LYS A 6 -20.27 5.92 -12.69
N ASP A 7 -19.90 5.65 -11.44
CA ASP A 7 -18.81 4.71 -11.13
C ASP A 7 -18.95 3.37 -11.87
N ASN A 8 -20.19 2.90 -12.08
CA ASN A 8 -20.55 1.69 -12.81
C ASN A 8 -20.15 1.69 -14.30
N GLU A 9 -19.97 2.85 -14.92
CA GLU A 9 -19.54 3.00 -16.32
C GLU A 9 -18.02 3.12 -16.45
N ASN A 10 -17.29 3.19 -15.33
CA ASN A 10 -15.85 3.37 -15.31
C ASN A 10 -15.12 2.03 -15.51
N PHE A 11 -14.34 1.92 -16.58
CA PHE A 11 -13.51 0.74 -16.88
C PHE A 11 -12.50 0.38 -15.78
N TYR A 12 -12.12 1.33 -14.92
CA TYR A 12 -11.22 1.10 -13.79
C TYR A 12 -11.93 0.60 -12.53
N ARG A 13 -13.27 0.57 -12.51
CA ARG A 13 -14.06 0.12 -11.35
C ARG A 13 -13.64 -1.28 -10.87
N PRO A 14 -13.48 -2.31 -11.72
CA PRO A 14 -13.08 -3.64 -11.24
C PRO A 14 -11.76 -3.63 -10.48
N TYR A 15 -10.78 -2.82 -10.93
CA TYR A 15 -9.49 -2.67 -10.23
C TYR A 15 -9.62 -1.97 -8.88
N ARG A 16 -10.53 -0.99 -8.75
CA ARG A 16 -10.83 -0.35 -7.46
C ARG A 16 -11.53 -1.33 -6.50
N VAL A 17 -12.52 -2.07 -6.99
CA VAL A 17 -13.21 -3.11 -6.21
C VAL A 17 -12.21 -4.14 -5.68
N VAL A 18 -11.34 -4.67 -6.54
CA VAL A 18 -10.31 -5.64 -6.13
C VAL A 18 -9.36 -5.06 -5.09
N SER A 19 -8.89 -3.82 -5.30
CA SER A 19 -8.02 -3.12 -4.34
C SER A 19 -8.66 -3.01 -2.96
N VAL A 20 -9.91 -2.55 -2.92
CA VAL A 20 -10.69 -2.37 -1.70
C VAL A 20 -10.93 -3.70 -1.01
N LYS A 21 -11.37 -4.73 -1.74
CA LYS A 21 -11.61 -6.06 -1.16
C LYS A 21 -10.34 -6.68 -0.57
N LYS A 22 -9.18 -6.49 -1.19
CA LYS A 22 -7.89 -6.98 -0.64
C LYS A 22 -7.51 -6.26 0.65
N ILE A 23 -7.56 -4.92 0.64
CA ILE A 23 -7.28 -4.09 1.83
C ILE A 23 -8.22 -4.48 2.97
N ASP A 24 -9.52 -4.61 2.68
CA ASP A 24 -10.53 -5.02 3.65
C ASP A 24 -10.22 -6.38 4.27
N ARG A 25 -9.90 -7.38 3.44
CA ARG A 25 -9.52 -8.73 3.90
C ARG A 25 -8.24 -8.77 4.74
N TRP A 26 -7.24 -7.97 4.40
CA TRP A 26 -6.01 -7.91 5.19
C TRP A 26 -6.23 -7.23 6.54
N PHE A 27 -7.07 -6.20 6.59
CA PHE A 27 -7.27 -5.39 7.78
C PHE A 27 -8.27 -5.98 8.76
N PHE A 28 -9.46 -6.36 8.27
CA PHE A 28 -10.62 -6.66 9.09
C PHE A 28 -10.42 -7.89 9.97
N GLU A 29 -10.81 -7.77 11.24
CA GLU A 29 -10.85 -8.90 12.18
C GLU A 29 -12.12 -8.85 13.02
N LYS A 30 -12.95 -9.90 12.90
CA LYS A 30 -14.28 -9.99 13.52
C LYS A 30 -14.29 -9.74 15.04
N HIS A 31 -13.19 -10.07 15.73
CA HIS A 31 -13.09 -10.01 17.18
C HIS A 31 -12.24 -8.85 17.72
N ASP A 32 -11.71 -7.99 16.84
CA ASP A 32 -10.94 -6.82 17.24
C ASP A 32 -11.67 -5.54 16.79
N HIS A 33 -12.28 -4.84 17.76
CA HIS A 33 -12.97 -3.57 17.53
C HIS A 33 -12.03 -2.45 17.06
N ARG A 34 -10.71 -2.61 17.18
CA ARG A 34 -9.71 -1.70 16.61
C ARG A 34 -9.43 -1.99 15.13
N ARG A 35 -10.04 -3.02 14.55
CA ARG A 35 -9.84 -3.52 13.19
C ARG A 35 -11.16 -3.65 12.43
N THR A 36 -11.89 -2.54 12.40
CA THR A 36 -13.19 -2.42 11.71
C THR A 36 -13.07 -1.85 10.30
N HIS A 37 -14.11 -2.08 9.47
CA HIS A 37 -14.26 -1.46 8.15
C HIS A 37 -14.14 0.07 8.17
N ALA A 38 -14.75 0.74 9.16
CA ALA A 38 -14.72 2.20 9.26
C ALA A 38 -13.28 2.74 9.43
N LYS A 39 -12.47 2.09 10.27
CA LYS A 39 -11.08 2.50 10.50
C LYS A 39 -10.26 2.41 9.21
N ILE A 40 -10.26 1.27 8.52
CA ILE A 40 -9.48 1.13 7.29
C ILE A 40 -10.00 2.00 6.15
N TYR A 41 -11.32 2.26 6.15
CA TYR A 41 -11.91 3.21 5.24
C TYR A 41 -11.30 4.61 5.42
N GLU A 42 -11.31 5.15 6.64
CA GLU A 42 -10.78 6.47 6.92
C GLU A 42 -9.25 6.57 6.75
N THR A 43 -8.51 5.53 7.15
CA THR A 43 -7.04 5.62 7.20
C THR A 43 -6.34 5.28 5.89
N VAL A 44 -6.91 4.43 5.04
CA VAL A 44 -6.25 3.95 3.81
C VAL A 44 -7.13 4.11 2.57
N ILE A 45 -8.38 3.63 2.61
CA ILE A 45 -9.19 3.53 1.38
C ILE A 45 -9.62 4.91 0.88
N ARG A 46 -10.18 5.74 1.75
CA ARG A 46 -10.62 7.10 1.43
C ARG A 46 -9.46 7.97 0.92
N PRO A 47 -8.31 8.08 1.61
CA PRO A 47 -7.21 8.91 1.11
C PRO A 47 -6.58 8.37 -0.18
N LYS A 48 -6.55 7.04 -0.39
CA LYS A 48 -5.90 6.45 -1.57
C LYS A 48 -6.78 6.42 -2.81
N PHE A 49 -8.08 6.15 -2.67
CA PHE A 49 -8.97 5.93 -3.80
C PHE A 49 -10.02 7.03 -3.99
N GLY A 50 -10.19 7.93 -3.01
CA GLY A 50 -11.15 9.03 -3.09
C GLY A 50 -12.61 8.58 -3.21
N ILE A 51 -12.93 7.34 -2.84
CA ILE A 51 -14.31 6.81 -2.87
C ILE A 51 -15.05 7.16 -1.58
N CYS A 52 -16.37 7.31 -1.67
CA CYS A 52 -17.21 7.54 -0.51
C CYS A 52 -17.48 6.25 0.27
N GLU A 53 -17.95 6.39 1.51
CA GLU A 53 -18.16 5.25 2.41
C GLU A 53 -19.19 4.28 1.84
N ASN A 54 -20.28 4.77 1.25
CA ASN A 54 -21.29 3.92 0.61
C ASN A 54 -20.69 3.08 -0.52
N THR A 55 -19.88 3.69 -1.40
CA THR A 55 -19.19 2.94 -2.48
C THR A 55 -18.21 1.91 -1.92
N PHE A 56 -17.49 2.26 -0.85
CA PHE A 56 -16.65 1.28 -0.15
C PHE A 56 -17.47 0.10 0.39
N LEU A 57 -18.60 0.38 1.06
CA LEU A 57 -19.49 -0.66 1.57
C LEU A 57 -20.03 -1.53 0.43
N ASP A 58 -20.46 -0.94 -0.67
CA ASP A 58 -20.95 -1.63 -1.87
C ASP A 58 -19.87 -2.55 -2.47
N TYR A 59 -18.64 -2.06 -2.62
CA TYR A 59 -17.52 -2.83 -3.17
C TYR A 59 -17.18 -4.08 -2.34
N ARG A 60 -17.41 -4.06 -1.02
CA ARG A 60 -17.20 -5.26 -0.19
C ARG A 60 -18.16 -6.38 -0.56
N HIS A 61 -19.37 -6.04 -1.00
CA HIS A 61 -20.43 -6.98 -1.37
C HIS A 61 -20.33 -7.51 -2.80
N GLU A 62 -19.43 -6.96 -3.62
CA GLU A 62 -19.15 -7.47 -4.97
C GLU A 62 -18.62 -8.92 -4.97
N SER A 63 -18.77 -9.63 -6.09
CA SER A 63 -18.35 -11.03 -6.20
C SER A 63 -16.85 -11.19 -5.94
N ASP A 64 -16.49 -12.23 -5.19
CA ASP A 64 -15.10 -12.61 -4.95
C ASP A 64 -14.40 -13.12 -6.23
N GLU A 65 -15.16 -13.51 -7.25
CA GLU A 65 -14.63 -13.90 -8.57
C GLU A 65 -13.81 -12.77 -9.22
N LEU A 66 -14.13 -11.51 -8.93
CA LEU A 66 -13.39 -10.35 -9.43
C LEU A 66 -11.92 -10.37 -8.99
N LEU A 67 -11.61 -10.97 -7.84
CA LEU A 67 -10.23 -11.09 -7.35
C LEU A 67 -9.37 -11.99 -8.26
N GLU A 68 -10.00 -13.02 -8.85
CA GLU A 68 -9.33 -13.93 -9.78
C GLU A 68 -9.32 -13.37 -11.21
N LEU A 69 -10.38 -12.69 -11.63
CA LEU A 69 -10.50 -12.11 -12.96
C LEU A 69 -9.58 -10.88 -13.16
N PHE A 70 -9.41 -10.06 -12.12
CA PHE A 70 -8.63 -8.81 -12.19
C PHE A 70 -7.42 -8.88 -11.26
N ARG A 71 -6.52 -9.84 -11.53
CA ARG A 71 -5.26 -9.96 -10.80
C ARG A 71 -4.42 -8.70 -10.94
N GLN A 72 -3.83 -8.28 -9.82
CA GLN A 72 -2.97 -7.11 -9.75
C GLN A 72 -1.52 -7.56 -9.73
N SER A 73 -0.61 -6.73 -10.24
CA SER A 73 0.81 -7.00 -10.13
C SER A 73 1.26 -6.92 -8.68
N VAL A 74 2.33 -7.65 -8.34
CA VAL A 74 2.90 -7.67 -6.98
C VAL A 74 3.25 -6.26 -6.50
N ASN A 75 3.70 -5.37 -7.39
CA ASN A 75 4.00 -3.98 -7.04
C ASN A 75 2.74 -3.21 -6.59
N VAL A 76 1.64 -3.37 -7.33
CA VAL A 76 0.35 -2.75 -6.95
C VAL A 76 -0.12 -3.30 -5.60
N GLU A 77 -0.06 -4.63 -5.41
CA GLU A 77 -0.43 -5.26 -4.13
C GLU A 77 0.44 -4.78 -2.98
N PHE A 78 1.76 -4.75 -3.14
CA PHE A 78 2.69 -4.28 -2.12
C PHE A 78 2.38 -2.85 -1.69
N SER A 79 2.07 -1.96 -2.65
CA SER A 79 1.67 -0.56 -2.38
C SER A 79 0.39 -0.40 -1.57
N MET A 80 -0.43 -1.45 -1.46
CA MET A 80 -1.65 -1.48 -0.64
C MET A 80 -1.43 -2.25 0.65
N TRP A 81 -0.69 -3.35 0.57
CA TRP A 81 -0.44 -4.25 1.67
C TRP A 81 0.31 -3.57 2.80
N LEU A 82 1.42 -2.87 2.50
CA LEU A 82 2.25 -2.22 3.51
C LEU A 82 1.46 -1.21 4.38
N PRO A 83 0.81 -0.17 3.80
CA PRO A 83 0.04 0.79 4.61
C PRO A 83 -1.15 0.14 5.33
N THR A 84 -1.72 -0.95 4.77
CA THR A 84 -2.79 -1.70 5.45
C THR A 84 -2.27 -2.39 6.70
N MET A 85 -1.09 -3.02 6.63
CA MET A 85 -0.48 -3.69 7.77
C MET A 85 -0.01 -2.68 8.83
N GLU A 86 0.56 -1.55 8.42
CA GLU A 86 0.91 -0.46 9.33
C GLU A 86 -0.33 0.06 10.08
N ALA A 87 -1.42 0.37 9.37
CA ALA A 87 -2.68 0.80 10.01
C ALA A 87 -3.26 -0.26 10.97
N LYS A 88 -2.99 -1.55 10.71
CA LYS A 88 -3.49 -2.69 11.47
C LYS A 88 -2.72 -2.93 12.77
N TYR A 89 -1.40 -2.75 12.73
CA TYR A 89 -0.50 -3.17 13.81
C TYR A 89 0.23 -2.03 14.51
N MET A 90 0.27 -0.83 13.94
CA MET A 90 0.96 0.33 14.49
C MET A 90 -0.01 1.44 14.90
N SER A 91 0.44 2.34 15.78
CA SER A 91 -0.20 3.64 15.94
C SER A 91 0.08 4.49 14.68
N PRO A 92 -0.79 5.46 14.33
CA PRO A 92 -0.55 6.32 13.17
C PRO A 92 0.83 7.00 13.19
N VAL A 93 1.26 7.46 14.37
CA VAL A 93 2.56 8.12 14.55
C VAL A 93 3.74 7.19 14.24
N GLU A 94 3.69 5.95 14.71
CA GLU A 94 4.77 4.98 14.44
C GLU A 94 4.74 4.47 12.99
N ALA A 95 3.55 4.32 12.41
CA ALA A 95 3.40 4.02 10.98
C ALA A 95 4.05 5.09 10.10
N ASP A 96 3.73 6.37 10.35
CA ASP A 96 4.31 7.51 9.63
C ASP A 96 5.84 7.53 9.79
N ARG A 97 6.32 7.32 11.01
CA ARG A 97 7.76 7.27 11.29
C ARG A 97 8.45 6.14 10.53
N PHE A 98 7.89 4.93 10.53
CA PHE A 98 8.45 3.79 9.81
C PHE A 98 8.45 4.03 8.29
N SER A 99 7.34 4.55 7.74
CA SER A 99 7.24 4.93 6.33
C SER A 99 8.30 5.96 5.92
N LEU A 100 8.58 6.96 6.76
CA LEU A 100 9.67 7.92 6.53
C LEU A 100 11.05 7.28 6.55
N MET A 101 11.32 6.37 7.50
CA MET A 101 12.59 5.63 7.55
C MET A 101 12.79 4.79 6.28
N LEU A 102 11.74 4.11 5.83
CA LEU A 102 11.77 3.29 4.63
C LEU A 102 12.00 4.16 3.39
N TRP A 103 11.26 5.26 3.23
CA TRP A 103 11.45 6.23 2.15
C TRP A 103 12.92 6.67 2.09
N ASP A 104 13.45 7.17 3.19
CA ASP A 104 14.79 7.73 3.24
C ASP A 104 15.86 6.67 2.93
N ALA A 105 15.64 5.42 3.33
CA ALA A 105 16.51 4.30 2.95
C ALA A 105 16.47 3.99 1.45
N PHE A 106 15.28 3.96 0.82
CA PHE A 106 15.15 3.81 -0.63
C PHE A 106 15.81 4.95 -1.39
N ASP A 107 15.55 6.19 -1.01
CA ASP A 107 16.11 7.38 -1.65
C ASP A 107 17.65 7.38 -1.57
N SER A 108 18.19 7.02 -0.39
CA SER A 108 19.63 6.86 -0.18
C SER A 108 20.22 5.74 -1.05
N ALA A 109 19.56 4.58 -1.11
CA ALA A 109 20.01 3.45 -1.94
C ALA A 109 20.05 3.80 -3.42
N PHE A 110 18.99 4.44 -3.95
CA PHE A 110 18.97 4.92 -5.34
C PHE A 110 20.09 5.94 -5.61
N LYS A 111 20.28 6.93 -4.73
CA LYS A 111 21.35 7.91 -4.87
C LYS A 111 22.74 7.26 -4.89
N CYS A 112 22.98 6.24 -4.08
CA CYS A 112 24.25 5.52 -4.09
C CYS A 112 24.47 4.76 -5.40
N ILE A 113 23.48 3.98 -5.85
CA ILE A 113 23.61 3.21 -7.10
C ILE A 113 23.79 4.15 -8.31
N LEU A 114 23.02 5.24 -8.37
CA LEU A 114 23.03 6.18 -9.50
C LEU A 114 24.33 7.02 -9.60
N LYS A 115 25.16 7.04 -8.55
CA LYS A 115 26.52 7.62 -8.64
C LYS A 115 27.47 6.74 -9.46
N GLU A 116 27.24 5.44 -9.48
CA GLU A 116 28.14 4.46 -10.07
C GLU A 116 27.63 3.94 -11.43
N GLU A 117 26.30 3.88 -11.60
CA GLU A 117 25.68 3.25 -12.76
C GLU A 117 24.43 4.00 -13.27
N PRO A 118 24.11 3.90 -14.58
CA PRO A 118 22.87 4.43 -15.12
C PRO A 118 21.65 3.64 -14.61
N ALA A 119 20.50 4.33 -14.48
CA ALA A 119 19.25 3.76 -13.96
C ALA A 119 18.79 2.47 -14.66
N CYS A 120 19.06 2.33 -15.97
CA CYS A 120 18.68 1.16 -16.76
C CYS A 120 19.39 -0.15 -16.34
N ARG A 121 20.43 -0.08 -15.49
CA ARG A 121 21.19 -1.23 -15.00
C ARG A 121 20.87 -1.61 -13.55
N ILE A 122 19.91 -0.94 -12.91
CA ILE A 122 19.47 -1.26 -11.56
C ILE A 122 18.57 -2.49 -11.62
N ASN A 123 19.04 -3.61 -11.04
CA ASN A 123 18.26 -4.83 -10.88
C ASN A 123 17.83 -5.01 -9.41
N ALA A 124 16.95 -5.98 -9.16
CA ALA A 124 16.37 -6.23 -7.84
C ALA A 124 17.43 -6.57 -6.78
N GLU A 125 18.40 -7.43 -7.11
CA GLU A 125 19.46 -7.85 -6.19
C GLU A 125 20.36 -6.67 -5.78
N LYS A 126 20.68 -5.79 -6.73
CA LYS A 126 21.47 -4.59 -6.47
C LYS A 126 20.71 -3.62 -5.58
N LEU A 127 19.45 -3.34 -5.90
CA LEU A 127 18.63 -2.47 -5.04
C LEU A 127 18.53 -3.05 -3.62
N LEU A 128 18.29 -4.36 -3.49
CA LEU A 128 18.24 -5.03 -2.19
C LEU A 128 19.54 -4.89 -1.41
N LYS A 129 20.70 -5.10 -2.06
CA LYS A 129 22.02 -4.93 -1.43
C LYS A 129 22.19 -3.53 -0.83
N TYR A 130 21.92 -2.48 -1.61
CA TYR A 130 22.09 -1.11 -1.12
C TYR A 130 21.05 -0.73 -0.07
N LEU A 131 19.82 -1.24 -0.18
CA LEU A 131 18.80 -1.06 0.87
C LEU A 131 19.24 -1.65 2.20
N ILE A 132 19.81 -2.87 2.20
CA ILE A 132 20.33 -3.49 3.42
C ILE A 132 21.41 -2.62 4.06
N ILE A 133 22.32 -2.05 3.25
CA ILE A 133 23.36 -1.14 3.73
C ILE A 133 22.74 0.11 4.34
N CYS A 134 21.87 0.82 3.61
CA CYS A 134 21.25 2.06 4.08
C CYS A 134 20.36 1.85 5.31
N LEU A 135 19.69 0.71 5.42
CA LEU A 135 18.91 0.36 6.62
C LEU A 135 19.82 0.04 7.80
N GLY A 136 20.95 -0.64 7.57
CA GLY A 136 21.95 -0.95 8.59
C GLY A 136 22.55 0.32 9.21
N GLU A 137 22.90 1.31 8.39
CA GLU A 137 23.42 2.61 8.83
C GLU A 137 22.43 3.40 9.70
N LYS A 138 21.13 3.21 9.48
CA LYS A 138 20.05 3.90 10.20
C LYS A 138 19.54 3.12 11.41
N SER A 139 20.01 1.90 11.63
CA SER A 139 19.58 1.06 12.74
C SER A 139 20.08 1.66 14.07
N PRO A 140 19.18 2.02 15.02
CA PRO A 140 19.59 2.43 16.37
C PRO A 140 20.12 1.26 17.19
N VAL A 141 19.83 0.02 16.76
CA VAL A 141 20.40 -1.19 17.31
C VAL A 141 21.74 -1.39 16.62
N GLY A 142 22.80 -0.92 17.28
CA GLY A 142 24.16 -1.02 16.78
C GLY A 142 24.45 -2.44 16.33
N VAL A 143 24.93 -2.56 15.09
CA VAL A 143 25.57 -3.77 14.59
C VAL A 143 26.76 -4.03 15.51
N ARG A 144 26.60 -4.98 16.43
CA ARG A 144 27.71 -5.53 17.22
C ARG A 144 28.49 -6.51 16.39
#